data_AF-A0A419KR38-F1
#
_entry.id   AF-A0A419KR38-F1
#
_cell.length_a   1.000
_cell.length_b   1.000
_cell.length_c   1.000
_cell.angle_alpha   90.00
_cell.angle_beta   90.00
_cell.angle_gamma   90.00
#
_symmetry.space_group_name_H-M   'P 1'
#
loop_
_entity.id
_entity.type
_entity.pdbx_description
1 polymer ?
#
loop_
_entity_poly.entity_id
_entity_poly.type
_entity_poly.pdbx_seq_one_letter_code
_entity_poly.pdbx_strand_id
1 'polypeptide(L)'
;MRLRLIASTPDIEPLIAAAILTTTGSKPSEAYEALRRQPRRVERIVERLEFHHGSVFEHNRLCWLLEAEDEAILKLLLRSRFFQLSRLGGRRWLMSANLRTVIEYIRQHRDPVAEALLESIGEVAPTVYKRLRGETSK
;
A
#
# COMPACT_ATOMS: atom_id res chain seq x y z
N MET A 1 -10.13 -7.99 -14.64
CA MET A 1 -10.46 -7.05 -13.55
C MET A 1 -9.76 -5.74 -13.87
N ARG A 2 -10.48 -4.61 -13.81
CA ARG A 2 -9.86 -3.28 -13.87
C ARG A 2 -9.84 -2.68 -12.48
N LEU A 3 -8.77 -1.99 -12.13
CA LEU A 3 -8.55 -1.39 -10.81
C LEU A 3 -8.02 0.03 -11.01
N ARG A 4 -8.58 0.99 -10.27
CA ARG A 4 -8.16 2.39 -10.27
C ARG A 4 -8.09 2.90 -8.85
N LEU A 5 -6.95 3.41 -8.43
CA LEU A 5 -6.83 4.08 -7.13
C LEU A 5 -7.65 5.37 -7.18
N ILE A 6 -8.54 5.57 -6.21
CA ILE A 6 -9.45 6.73 -6.14
C ILE A 6 -9.24 7.58 -4.90
N ALA A 7 -8.63 7.02 -3.86
CA ALA A 7 -8.23 7.77 -2.67
C ALA A 7 -7.09 7.06 -1.94
N SER A 8 -6.27 7.84 -1.25
CA SER A 8 -5.20 7.37 -0.39
C SER A 8 -5.08 8.27 0.83
N THR A 9 -4.61 7.73 1.95
CA THR A 9 -4.09 8.55 3.04
C THR A 9 -3.01 9.48 2.48
N PRO A 10 -3.02 10.79 2.78
CA PRO A 10 -1.96 11.70 2.38
C PRO A 10 -0.62 11.28 2.97
N ASP A 11 0.48 11.63 2.28
CA ASP A 11 1.84 11.54 2.83
C ASP A 11 2.18 10.15 3.39
N ILE A 12 1.85 9.08 2.66
CA ILE A 12 2.02 7.68 3.11
C ILE A 12 3.45 7.39 3.58
N GLU A 13 4.46 7.77 2.79
CA GLU A 13 5.85 7.50 3.14
C GLU A 13 6.35 8.32 4.34
N PRO A 14 6.06 9.64 4.45
CA PRO A 14 6.26 10.38 5.69
C PRO A 14 5.58 9.74 6.91
N LEU A 15 4.37 9.21 6.76
CA LEU A 15 3.63 8.55 7.83
C LEU A 15 4.30 7.23 8.27
N ILE A 16 4.75 6.43 7.32
CA ILE A 16 5.54 5.20 7.57
C ILE A 16 6.85 5.56 8.29
N ALA A 17 7.58 6.56 7.78
CA ALA A 17 8.82 7.02 8.37
C ALA A 17 8.63 7.55 9.80
N ALA A 18 7.53 8.26 10.05
CA ALA A 18 7.18 8.73 11.40
C ALA A 18 6.87 7.56 12.34
N ALA A 19 6.10 6.57 11.90
CA ALA A 19 5.80 5.37 12.68
C ALA A 19 7.08 4.67 13.16
N ILE A 20 8.11 4.61 12.31
CA ILE A 20 9.43 4.07 12.69
C ILE A 20 10.11 4.93 13.76
N LEU A 21 10.17 6.26 13.57
CA LEU A 21 10.83 7.14 14.53
C LEU A 21 10.14 7.16 15.90
N THR A 22 8.84 6.82 15.96
CA THR A 22 8.12 6.70 17.23
C THR A 22 8.53 5.49 18.04
N THR A 23 9.00 4.41 17.40
CA THR A 23 9.56 3.25 18.13
C THR A 23 10.93 3.55 18.73
N THR A 24 11.58 4.62 18.29
CA THR A 24 12.88 5.09 18.81
C THR A 24 12.76 6.34 19.69
N GLY A 25 11.55 6.66 20.19
CA GLY A 25 11.34 7.71 21.20
C GLY A 25 10.93 9.09 20.67
N SER A 26 10.67 9.25 19.37
CA SER A 26 10.13 10.51 18.84
C SER A 26 8.63 10.62 19.10
N LYS A 27 8.12 11.83 19.37
CA LYS A 27 6.67 12.05 19.43
C LYS A 27 6.07 11.95 18.01
N PRO A 28 4.91 11.30 17.83
CA PRO A 28 4.36 11.03 16.49
C PRO A 28 4.13 12.28 15.63
N SER A 29 3.48 13.30 16.18
CA SER A 29 3.15 14.53 15.45
C SER A 29 4.40 15.33 15.05
N GLU A 30 5.37 15.46 15.97
CA GLU A 30 6.63 16.15 15.73
C GLU A 30 7.46 15.43 14.66
N ALA A 31 7.54 14.10 14.72
CA ALA A 31 8.24 13.29 13.72
C ALA A 31 7.61 13.44 12.33
N TYR A 32 6.28 13.33 12.24
CA TYR A 32 5.53 13.48 11.00
C TYR A 32 5.73 14.85 10.37
N GLU A 33 5.52 15.93 11.13
CA GLU A 33 5.68 17.30 10.65
C GLU A 33 7.11 17.60 10.19
N ALA A 34 8.12 17.08 10.89
CA ALA A 34 9.51 17.23 10.47
C ALA A 34 9.79 16.48 9.16
N LEU A 35 9.28 15.25 9.02
CA LEU A 35 9.53 14.38 7.86
C LEU A 35 8.83 14.86 6.59
N ARG A 36 7.62 15.44 6.69
CA ARG A 36 6.94 16.06 5.52
C ARG A 36 7.78 17.12 4.83
N ARG A 37 8.63 17.82 5.58
CA ARG A 37 9.53 18.86 5.06
C ARG A 37 10.88 18.30 4.57
N GLN A 38 11.12 16.99 4.69
CA GLN A 38 12.41 16.34 4.44
C GLN A 38 12.27 15.09 3.54
N PRO A 39 11.83 15.22 2.27
CA PRO A 39 11.54 14.08 1.39
C PRO A 39 12.74 13.12 1.19
N ARG A 40 13.97 13.67 1.04
CA ARG A 40 15.19 12.85 0.94
C ARG A 40 15.50 12.04 2.20
N ARG A 41 15.05 12.50 3.37
CA ARG A 41 15.21 11.75 4.62
C ARG A 41 14.17 10.63 4.70
N VAL A 42 12.93 10.91 4.29
CA VAL A 42 11.86 9.91 4.19
C VAL A 42 12.28 8.77 3.28
N GLU A 43 12.72 9.07 2.05
CA GLU A 43 13.19 8.06 1.08
C GLU A 43 14.27 7.16 1.69
N ARG A 44 15.31 7.74 2.30
CA ARG A 44 16.38 6.96 2.96
C ARG A 44 15.89 6.06 4.09
N ILE A 45 14.88 6.49 4.86
CA ILE A 45 14.30 5.67 5.94
C ILE A 45 13.50 4.51 5.32
N VAL A 46 12.63 4.81 4.37
CA VAL A 46 11.73 3.82 3.74
C VAL A 46 12.51 2.82 2.88
N GLU A 47 13.60 3.23 2.23
CA GLU A 47 14.46 2.34 1.44
C GLU A 47 15.09 1.23 2.30
N ARG A 48 15.44 1.55 3.54
CA ARG A 48 16.13 0.63 4.46
C ARG A 48 15.18 -0.28 5.24
N LEU A 49 13.87 -0.08 5.13
CA LEU A 49 12.88 -0.90 5.81
C LEU A 49 12.85 -2.31 5.26
N GLU A 50 13.04 -3.31 6.08
CA GLU A 50 12.75 -4.67 5.64
C GLU A 50 11.24 -4.92 5.69
N PHE A 51 10.68 -5.49 4.61
CA PHE A 51 9.23 -5.71 4.51
C PHE A 51 8.68 -6.68 5.56
N HIS A 52 9.52 -7.36 6.33
CA HIS A 52 9.09 -8.17 7.46
C HIS A 52 8.70 -7.34 8.69
N HIS A 53 9.12 -6.07 8.77
CA HIS A 53 8.61 -5.10 9.76
C HIS A 53 7.25 -4.53 9.31
N GLY A 54 6.26 -5.41 9.11
CA GLY A 54 5.03 -5.10 8.41
C GLY A 54 4.13 -4.03 9.05
N SER A 55 4.18 -3.88 10.38
CA SER A 55 3.23 -3.04 11.12
C SER A 55 3.30 -1.56 10.74
N VAL A 56 4.47 -1.03 10.41
CA VAL A 56 4.61 0.39 10.01
C VAL A 56 3.89 0.71 8.71
N PHE A 57 3.64 -0.30 7.86
CA PHE A 57 2.89 -0.17 6.61
C PHE A 57 1.36 -0.23 6.79
N GLU A 58 0.87 -0.40 8.02
CA GLU A 58 -0.57 -0.52 8.32
C GLU A 58 -1.25 0.82 8.61
N HIS A 59 -0.50 1.87 8.93
CA HIS A 59 -1.03 3.16 9.38
C HIS A 59 -1.66 4.02 8.27
N ASN A 60 -1.92 3.45 7.09
CA ASN A 60 -2.50 4.13 5.94
C ASN A 60 -3.70 3.35 5.39
N ARG A 61 -4.45 4.01 4.52
CA ARG A 61 -5.55 3.42 3.79
C ARG A 61 -5.47 3.81 2.32
N LEU A 62 -5.67 2.83 1.46
CA LEU A 62 -5.79 2.96 0.02
C LEU A 62 -7.18 2.47 -0.38
N CYS A 63 -7.81 3.18 -1.31
CA CYS A 63 -9.15 2.88 -1.79
C CYS A 63 -9.15 2.85 -3.31
N TRP A 64 -9.69 1.79 -3.88
CA TRP A 64 -9.76 1.55 -5.32
C TRP A 64 -11.20 1.34 -5.76
N LEU A 65 -11.51 1.83 -6.96
CA LEU A 65 -12.68 1.42 -7.71
C LEU A 65 -12.29 0.24 -8.61
N LEU A 66 -13.04 -0.85 -8.50
CA LEU A 66 -12.84 -2.07 -9.27
C LEU A 66 -14.02 -2.33 -10.20
N GLU A 67 -13.71 -2.88 -11.36
CA GLU A 67 -14.68 -3.50 -12.26
C GLU A 67 -14.32 -4.98 -12.47
N ALA A 68 -15.19 -5.87 -12.00
CA ALA A 68 -14.96 -7.31 -11.99
C ALA A 68 -16.23 -8.13 -11.75
N GLU A 69 -16.21 -9.39 -12.19
CA GLU A 69 -17.19 -10.41 -11.81
C GLU A 69 -17.08 -10.79 -10.34
N ASP A 70 -18.21 -11.22 -9.78
CA ASP A 70 -18.32 -11.77 -8.43
C ASP A 70 -17.31 -12.92 -8.21
N GLU A 71 -17.09 -13.79 -9.20
CA GLU A 71 -16.10 -14.87 -9.12
C GLU A 71 -14.66 -14.36 -8.96
N ALA A 72 -14.29 -13.31 -9.69
CA ALA A 72 -12.96 -12.72 -9.59
C ALA A 72 -12.74 -12.05 -8.22
N ILE A 73 -13.78 -11.44 -7.68
CA ILE A 73 -13.78 -10.85 -6.33
C ILE A 73 -13.66 -11.93 -5.25
N LEU A 74 -14.39 -13.03 -5.39
CA LEU A 74 -14.29 -14.17 -4.48
C LEU A 74 -12.87 -14.76 -4.49
N LYS A 75 -12.28 -14.95 -5.67
CA LYS A 75 -10.88 -15.42 -5.80
C LYS A 75 -9.90 -14.46 -5.11
N LEU A 76 -10.10 -13.15 -5.23
CA LEU A 76 -9.28 -12.14 -4.54
C LEU A 76 -9.39 -12.26 -3.01
N LEU A 77 -10.61 -12.36 -2.49
CA LEU A 77 -10.89 -12.49 -1.05
C LEU A 77 -10.35 -13.80 -0.46
N LEU A 78 -10.36 -14.89 -1.24
CA LEU A 78 -9.78 -16.17 -0.83
C LEU A 78 -8.25 -16.12 -0.75
N ARG A 79 -7.60 -15.29 -1.58
CA ARG A 79 -6.14 -15.08 -1.56
C ARG A 79 -5.70 -14.15 -0.45
N SER A 80 -6.49 -13.13 -0.12
CA SER A 80 -6.20 -12.23 1.00
C SER A 80 -7.48 -11.76 1.67
N ARG A 81 -7.60 -12.11 2.95
CA ARG A 81 -8.74 -11.71 3.81
C ARG A 81 -8.66 -10.25 4.29
N PHE A 82 -7.56 -9.57 4.04
CA PHE A 82 -7.33 -8.20 4.52
C PHE A 82 -7.78 -7.11 3.54
N PHE A 83 -8.23 -7.49 2.34
CA PHE A 83 -8.98 -6.58 1.47
C PHE A 83 -10.41 -6.44 1.98
N GLN A 84 -10.86 -5.20 2.17
CA GLN A 84 -12.26 -4.89 2.41
C GLN A 84 -12.92 -4.53 1.09
N LEU A 85 -14.03 -5.19 0.76
CA LEU A 85 -14.78 -4.93 -0.45
C LEU A 85 -16.24 -4.60 -0.15
N SER A 86 -16.81 -3.69 -0.95
CA SER A 86 -18.22 -3.34 -0.92
C SER A 86 -18.76 -3.26 -2.35
N ARG A 87 -19.89 -3.92 -2.61
CA ARG A 87 -20.52 -3.88 -3.93
C ARG A 87 -21.19 -2.53 -4.14
N LEU A 88 -20.91 -1.88 -5.26
CA LEU A 88 -21.54 -0.60 -5.65
C LEU A 88 -22.69 -0.79 -6.65
N GLY A 89 -22.95 -2.03 -7.07
CA GLY A 89 -23.98 -2.41 -8.03
C GLY A 89 -23.39 -2.84 -9.39
N GLY A 90 -24.05 -3.80 -10.03
CA GLY A 90 -23.53 -4.44 -11.24
C GLY A 90 -22.16 -5.10 -10.97
N ARG A 91 -21.19 -4.83 -11.86
CA ARG A 91 -19.80 -5.30 -11.79
C ARG A 91 -18.84 -4.33 -11.08
N ARG A 92 -19.36 -3.30 -10.38
CA ARG A 92 -18.54 -2.28 -9.72
C ARG A 92 -18.39 -2.56 -8.23
N TRP A 93 -17.17 -2.42 -7.75
CA TRP A 93 -16.79 -2.70 -6.38
C TRP A 93 -15.91 -1.58 -5.84
N LEU A 94 -16.11 -1.22 -4.58
CA LEU A 94 -15.14 -0.45 -3.80
C LEU A 94 -14.25 -1.45 -3.09
N MET A 95 -12.94 -1.33 -3.24
CA MET A 95 -11.96 -2.09 -2.48
C MET A 95 -11.12 -1.15 -1.64
N SER A 96 -10.72 -1.57 -0.45
CA SER A 96 -9.77 -0.82 0.35
C SER A 96 -8.90 -1.72 1.22
N ALA A 97 -7.68 -1.28 1.48
CA ALA A 97 -6.69 -1.99 2.29
C ALA A 97 -5.60 -1.01 2.74
N ASN A 98 -4.74 -1.43 3.66
CA ASN A 98 -3.50 -0.70 3.96
C ASN A 98 -2.37 -1.16 3.02
N LEU A 99 -1.26 -0.41 3.01
CA LEU A 99 -0.11 -0.71 2.17
C LEU A 99 0.55 -2.05 2.54
N ARG A 100 0.52 -2.48 3.82
CA ARG A 100 1.00 -3.80 4.23
C ARG A 100 0.33 -4.92 3.43
N THR A 101 -1.00 -4.92 3.36
CA THR A 101 -1.78 -5.91 2.61
C THR A 101 -1.40 -5.92 1.14
N VAL A 102 -1.17 -4.75 0.54
CA VAL A 102 -0.74 -4.62 -0.85
C VAL A 102 0.65 -5.23 -1.06
N ILE A 103 1.62 -4.86 -0.21
CA ILE A 103 2.99 -5.40 -0.23
C ILE A 103 2.95 -6.93 -0.11
N GLU A 104 2.23 -7.48 0.87
CA GLU A 104 2.13 -8.92 1.09
C GLU A 104 1.51 -9.62 -0.12
N TYR A 105 0.43 -9.07 -0.69
CA TYR A 105 -0.21 -9.65 -1.87
C TYR A 105 0.73 -9.69 -3.07
N ILE A 106 1.40 -8.57 -3.38
CA ILE A 106 2.35 -8.47 -4.50
C ILE A 106 3.52 -9.43 -4.32
N ARG A 107 4.05 -9.58 -3.10
CA ARG A 107 5.20 -10.46 -2.87
C ARG A 107 4.83 -11.94 -3.01
N GLN A 108 3.61 -12.33 -2.63
CA GLN A 108 3.14 -13.71 -2.68
C GLN A 108 2.54 -14.15 -4.02
N HIS A 109 2.13 -13.21 -4.87
CA HIS A 109 1.42 -13.49 -6.12
C HIS A 109 2.14 -12.87 -7.32
N ARG A 110 1.93 -13.43 -8.51
CA ARG A 110 2.48 -12.93 -9.80
C ARG A 110 1.39 -12.86 -10.87
N ASP A 111 0.18 -12.52 -10.45
CA ASP A 111 -0.99 -12.45 -11.32
C ASP A 111 -1.29 -11.00 -11.76
N PRO A 112 -2.22 -10.79 -12.71
CA PRO A 112 -2.56 -9.44 -13.19
C PRO A 112 -3.11 -8.50 -12.10
N VAL A 113 -3.63 -9.02 -10.98
CA VAL A 113 -4.09 -8.18 -9.87
C VAL A 113 -2.90 -7.66 -9.08
N ALA A 114 -1.88 -8.50 -8.85
CA ALA A 114 -0.63 -8.07 -8.22
C ALA A 114 0.05 -6.96 -9.03
N GLU A 115 0.13 -7.09 -10.36
CA GLU A 115 0.68 -6.05 -11.23
C GLU A 115 -0.14 -4.76 -11.16
N ALA A 116 -1.47 -4.85 -11.25
CA ALA A 116 -2.34 -3.68 -11.17
C ALA A 116 -2.23 -2.96 -9.80
N LEU A 117 -2.08 -3.72 -8.71
CA LEU A 117 -1.85 -3.17 -7.38
C LEU A 117 -0.49 -2.46 -7.30
N LEU A 118 0.57 -3.08 -7.83
CA LEU A 118 1.91 -2.51 -7.86
C LEU A 118 1.93 -1.17 -8.61
N GLU A 119 1.40 -1.14 -9.83
CA GLU A 119 1.35 0.09 -10.63
C GLU A 119 0.50 1.18 -9.92
N SER A 120 -0.58 0.78 -9.25
CA SER A 120 -1.46 1.75 -8.58
C SER A 120 -0.84 2.50 -7.40
N ILE A 121 0.23 1.97 -6.79
CA ILE A 121 0.88 2.62 -5.65
C ILE A 121 2.05 3.54 -6.05
N GLY A 122 2.43 3.57 -7.34
CA GLY A 122 3.62 4.27 -7.83
C GLY A 122 3.67 5.76 -7.48
N GLU A 123 2.51 6.43 -7.51
CA GLU A 123 2.42 7.86 -7.19
C GLU A 123 2.36 8.15 -5.69
N VAL A 124 1.76 7.24 -4.89
CA VAL A 124 1.47 7.49 -3.47
C VAL A 124 2.52 6.89 -2.51
N ALA A 125 3.28 5.89 -2.97
CA ALA A 125 4.37 5.26 -2.23
C ALA A 125 5.54 4.92 -3.19
N PRO A 126 6.20 5.93 -3.79
CA PRO A 126 7.17 5.75 -4.87
C PRO A 126 8.41 4.94 -4.47
N THR A 127 8.92 5.09 -3.25
CA THR A 127 10.06 4.32 -2.75
C THR A 127 9.68 2.86 -2.56
N VAL A 128 8.48 2.60 -2.01
CA VAL A 128 7.97 1.22 -1.86
C VAL A 128 7.75 0.58 -3.23
N TYR A 129 7.15 1.31 -4.18
CA TYR A 129 6.96 0.88 -5.56
C TYR A 129 8.27 0.47 -6.23
N LYS A 130 9.29 1.36 -6.23
CA LYS A 130 10.60 1.08 -6.84
C LYS A 130 11.22 -0.21 -6.29
N ARG A 131 11.12 -0.43 -4.98
CA ARG A 131 11.64 -1.62 -4.32
C ARG A 131 10.92 -2.89 -4.72
N LEU A 132 9.58 -2.87 -4.69
CA LEU A 132 8.78 -4.01 -5.12
C LEU A 132 9.01 -4.33 -6.60
N ARG A 133 9.09 -3.32 -7.47
CA ARG A 133 9.40 -3.49 -8.89
C ARG A 133 10.74 -4.21 -9.09
N GLY A 134 11.77 -3.79 -8.35
CA GLY A 134 13.08 -4.43 -8.35
C GLY A 134 13.12 -5.87 -7.82
N GLU A 135 12.21 -6.25 -6.90
CA GLU A 135 12.03 -7.64 -6.45
C GLU A 135 11.29 -8.49 -7.49
N THR A 136 10.33 -7.92 -8.23
CA THR A 136 9.55 -8.66 -9.23
C THR A 136 10.27 -8.88 -10.56
N SER A 137 11.31 -8.09 -10.87
CA SER A 137 12.11 -8.24 -12.09
C SER A 137 13.26 -9.25 -11.98
N LYS A 138 13.44 -9.87 -10.81
CA LYS A 138 14.42 -10.95 -10.57
C LYS A 138 13.72 -12.30 -10.60
#